data_AF-A0A843E818-F1
#
_entry.id   AF-A0A843E818-F1
#
_cell.length_a   1.000
_cell.length_b   1.000
_cell.length_c   1.000
_cell.angle_alpha   90.00
_cell.angle_beta   90.00
_cell.angle_gamma   90.00
#
_symmetry.space_group_name_H-M   'P 1'
#
loop_
_entity.id
_entity.type
_entity.pdbx_description
1 polymer ?
#
loop_
_entity_poly.entity_id
_entity_poly.type
_entity_poly.pdbx_seq_one_letter_code
_entity_poly.pdbx_strand_id
1 'polypeptide(L)'
;MNIEEKIELIQEGTLEIIDVDELKEKLEKEQPIAYTGYEPSGKIHLGHAVTIMKLKQLQDLGFKIKILLADYHAFLNGKGTVEEIAETAEYNKRCFQGLGLADDTEYILGSSI
;
A
#
# COMPACT_ATOMS: atom_id res chain seq x y z
N MET A 1 -2.08 -13.47 19.37
CA MET A 1 -3.25 -12.84 18.74
C MET A 1 -3.91 -13.89 17.87
N ASN A 2 -5.18 -14.21 18.13
CA ASN A 2 -5.96 -15.15 17.32
C ASN A 2 -6.45 -14.49 16.02
N ILE A 3 -7.09 -15.25 15.13
CA ILE A 3 -7.51 -14.72 13.82
C ILE A 3 -8.62 -13.68 13.98
N GLU A 4 -9.56 -13.91 14.89
CA GLU A 4 -10.66 -12.99 15.16
C GLU A 4 -10.15 -11.62 15.65
N GLU A 5 -9.20 -11.58 16.59
CA GLU A 5 -8.52 -10.36 17.06
C GLU A 5 -7.79 -9.64 15.91
N LYS A 6 -7.16 -10.38 14.98
CA LYS A 6 -6.53 -9.78 13.80
C LYS A 6 -7.58 -9.14 12.88
N ILE A 7 -8.73 -9.79 12.67
CA ILE A 7 -9.82 -9.27 11.86
C ILE A 7 -10.38 -7.98 12.47
N GLU A 8 -10.60 -7.95 13.79
CA GLU A 8 -11.06 -6.75 14.50
C GLU A 8 -10.11 -5.56 14.30
N LEU A 9 -8.80 -5.78 14.42
CA LEU A 9 -7.79 -4.74 14.16
C LEU A 9 -7.79 -4.28 12.70
N ILE A 10 -7.91 -5.21 11.74
CA ILE A 10 -7.98 -4.88 10.32
C ILE A 10 -9.24 -4.07 10.02
N GLN A 11 -10.35 -4.35 10.68
CA GLN A 11 -11.62 -3.64 10.50
C GLN A 11 -11.58 -2.21 11.07
N GLU A 12 -10.76 -1.95 12.09
CA GLU A 12 -10.62 -0.61 12.68
C GLU A 12 -10.18 0.42 11.62
N GLY A 13 -11.01 1.43 11.33
CA GLY A 13 -10.72 2.44 10.31
C GLY A 13 -10.83 1.94 8.86
N THR A 14 -11.33 0.73 8.64
CA THR A 14 -11.69 0.19 7.31
C THR A 14 -13.18 0.36 7.10
N LEU A 15 -13.58 1.00 5.99
CA LEU A 15 -14.99 1.24 5.69
C LEU A 15 -15.74 -0.05 5.35
N GLU A 16 -15.10 -0.95 4.60
CA GLU A 16 -15.72 -2.18 4.10
C GLU A 16 -14.64 -3.26 3.88
N ILE A 17 -15.00 -4.52 4.15
CA ILE A 17 -14.20 -5.72 3.87
C ILE A 17 -15.06 -6.66 3.02
N ILE A 18 -14.50 -7.14 1.91
CA ILE A 18 -15.20 -8.02 0.95
C ILE A 18 -14.29 -9.22 0.63
N ASP A 19 -14.58 -10.45 1.04
CA ASP A 19 -15.47 -10.91 2.13
C ASP A 19 -14.65 -11.16 3.42
N VAL A 20 -15.27 -11.07 4.59
CA VAL A 20 -14.65 -11.38 5.88
C VAL A 20 -14.22 -12.84 5.96
N ASP A 21 -14.98 -13.77 5.36
CA ASP A 21 -14.61 -15.19 5.32
C ASP A 21 -13.34 -15.42 4.48
N GLU A 22 -13.20 -14.74 3.34
CA GLU A 22 -11.98 -14.79 2.51
C GLU A 22 -10.78 -14.15 3.23
N LEU A 23 -11.01 -13.07 3.99
CA LEU A 23 -9.97 -12.49 4.84
C LEU A 23 -9.51 -13.49 5.90
N LYS A 24 -10.43 -14.23 6.51
CA LYS A 24 -10.11 -15.28 7.49
C LYS A 24 -9.22 -16.36 6.87
N GLU A 25 -9.61 -16.89 5.71
CA GLU A 25 -8.80 -17.87 4.97
C GLU A 25 -7.42 -17.30 4.57
N LYS A 26 -7.35 -16.00 4.27
CA LYS A 26 -6.09 -15.34 3.93
C LYS A 26 -5.14 -15.25 5.14
N LEU A 27 -5.69 -15.01 6.33
CA LEU A 27 -4.95 -14.90 7.59
C LEU A 27 -4.41 -16.23 8.12
N GLU A 28 -4.91 -17.37 7.61
CA GLU A 28 -4.38 -18.70 7.90
C GLU A 28 -3.06 -19.01 7.15
N LYS A 29 -2.72 -18.22 6.11
CA LYS A 29 -1.47 -18.39 5.36
C LYS A 29 -0.28 -17.84 6.15
N GLU A 30 0.90 -18.44 5.98
CA GLU A 30 2.12 -18.05 6.73
C GLU A 30 2.51 -16.58 6.54
N GLN A 31 2.39 -16.05 5.32
CA GLN A 31 2.71 -14.66 5.01
C GLN A 31 1.78 -14.12 3.92
N PRO A 32 0.57 -13.63 4.28
CA PRO A 32 -0.33 -13.03 3.31
C PRO A 32 0.27 -11.76 2.72
N ILE A 33 -0.06 -11.46 1.46
CA ILE A 33 0.39 -10.26 0.76
C ILE A 33 -0.76 -9.27 0.69
N ALA A 34 -0.48 -8.01 1.00
CA ALA A 34 -1.38 -6.88 0.75
C ALA A 34 -0.69 -5.85 -0.15
N TYR A 35 -1.48 -5.13 -0.95
CA TYR A 35 -0.93 -4.06 -1.79
C TYR A 35 -1.86 -2.87 -1.92
N THR A 36 -1.28 -1.72 -2.25
CA THR A 36 -2.02 -0.54 -2.72
C THR A 36 -1.22 0.13 -3.84
N GLY A 37 -1.93 0.62 -4.85
CA GLY A 37 -1.35 1.41 -5.93
C GLY A 37 -1.53 2.91 -5.71
N TYR A 38 -0.49 3.68 -6.02
CA TYR A 38 -0.52 5.14 -6.00
C TYR A 38 0.04 5.66 -7.32
N GLU A 39 -0.72 6.51 -7.99
CA GLU A 39 -0.19 7.31 -9.10
C GLU A 39 0.86 8.29 -8.58
N PRO A 40 2.08 8.32 -9.13
CA PRO A 40 3.04 9.37 -8.81
C PRO A 40 2.53 10.72 -9.33
N SER A 41 1.91 11.50 -8.45
CA SER A 41 1.37 12.80 -8.80
C SER A 41 1.35 13.73 -7.59
N GLY A 42 1.81 14.97 -7.81
CA GLY A 42 1.71 16.05 -6.83
C GLY A 42 2.45 15.75 -5.51
N LYS A 43 1.90 16.27 -4.41
CA LYS A 43 2.46 16.13 -3.06
C LYS A 43 1.69 15.09 -2.27
N ILE A 44 2.41 14.31 -1.46
CA ILE A 44 1.79 13.43 -0.47
C ILE A 44 1.02 14.27 0.56
N HIS A 45 -0.16 13.78 0.96
CA HIS A 45 -1.10 14.45 1.85
C HIS A 45 -1.78 13.45 2.79
N LEU A 46 -2.60 13.93 3.73
CA LEU A 46 -3.22 13.08 4.77
C LEU A 46 -4.06 11.93 4.20
N GLY A 47 -4.75 12.11 3.08
CA GLY A 47 -5.44 11.01 2.40
C GLY A 47 -4.53 9.81 2.06
N HIS A 48 -3.29 10.05 1.64
CA HIS A 48 -2.31 8.99 1.42
C HIS A 48 -1.84 8.39 2.76
N ALA A 49 -1.66 9.24 3.79
CA ALA A 49 -1.22 8.76 5.10
C ALA A 49 -2.21 7.77 5.71
N VAL A 50 -3.52 7.95 5.51
CA VAL A 50 -4.56 7.02 6.01
C VAL A 50 -4.34 5.59 5.50
N THR A 51 -4.14 5.42 4.19
CA THR A 51 -3.92 4.08 3.60
C THR A 51 -2.54 3.53 3.96
N ILE A 52 -1.51 4.38 4.08
CA ILE A 52 -0.18 3.96 4.54
C ILE A 52 -0.22 3.46 6.00
N MET A 53 -0.97 4.12 6.88
CA MET A 53 -1.14 3.66 8.27
C MET A 53 -1.86 2.31 8.33
N LYS A 54 -2.84 2.07 7.45
CA LYS A 54 -3.48 0.75 7.32
C LYS A 54 -2.49 -0.32 6.85
N LEU A 55 -1.66 -0.02 5.85
CA LEU A 55 -0.63 -0.94 5.37
C LEU A 55 0.42 -1.23 6.44
N LYS A 56 0.81 -0.23 7.25
CA LYS A 56 1.67 -0.43 8.41
C LYS A 56 1.03 -1.37 9.44
N GLN A 57 -0.24 -1.17 9.77
CA GLN A 57 -0.97 -2.08 10.66
C GLN A 57 -0.99 -3.51 10.09
N LEU A 58 -1.24 -3.69 8.79
CA LEU A 58 -1.19 -5.00 8.14
C LEU A 58 0.22 -5.61 8.22
N GLN A 59 1.28 -4.81 8.05
CA GLN A 59 2.66 -5.25 8.21
C GLN A 59 2.93 -5.76 9.63
N ASP A 60 2.47 -5.03 10.65
CA ASP A 60 2.58 -5.42 12.06
C ASP A 60 1.78 -6.73 12.36
N LEU A 61 0.75 -7.03 11.56
CA LEU A 61 -0.02 -8.29 11.63
C LEU A 61 0.61 -9.46 10.85
N GLY A 62 1.77 -9.22 10.21
CA GLY A 62 2.55 -10.22 9.48
C GLY A 62 2.33 -10.25 7.97
N PHE A 63 1.64 -9.26 7.40
CA PHE A 63 1.50 -9.17 5.94
C PHE A 63 2.79 -8.70 5.30
N LYS A 64 3.13 -9.30 4.15
CA LYS A 64 4.09 -8.69 3.23
C LYS A 64 3.41 -7.57 2.46
N ILE A 65 3.95 -6.35 2.58
CA ILE A 65 3.40 -5.17 1.92
C ILE A 65 4.08 -4.92 0.58
N LYS A 66 3.27 -4.67 -0.44
CA LYS A 66 3.70 -4.21 -1.76
C LYS A 66 3.09 -2.84 -2.07
N ILE A 67 3.89 -1.92 -2.57
CA ILE A 67 3.44 -0.61 -3.04
C ILE A 67 3.64 -0.55 -4.54
N LEU A 68 2.56 -0.39 -5.30
CA LEU A 68 2.63 -0.14 -6.73
C LEU A 68 2.78 1.37 -6.95
N LEU A 69 3.96 1.79 -7.42
CA LEU A 69 4.18 3.12 -7.97
C LEU A 69 3.67 3.10 -9.41
N ALA A 70 2.40 3.48 -9.58
CA ALA A 70 1.63 3.30 -10.81
C ALA A 70 1.96 4.40 -11.86
N ASP A 71 3.20 4.45 -12.31
CA ASP A 71 3.74 5.42 -13.26
C ASP A 71 3.02 5.42 -14.63
N TYR A 72 2.69 4.25 -15.18
CA TYR A 72 1.86 4.18 -16.39
C TYR A 72 0.44 4.69 -16.17
N HIS A 73 -0.15 4.47 -14.99
CA HIS A 73 -1.47 5.03 -14.70
C HIS A 73 -1.40 6.55 -14.62
N ALA A 74 -0.36 7.10 -13.97
CA ALA A 74 -0.12 8.53 -13.92
C ALA A 74 0.12 9.14 -15.32
N PHE A 75 0.89 8.46 -16.18
CA PHE A 75 1.14 8.91 -17.55
C PHE A 75 -0.14 8.90 -18.38
N LEU A 76 -0.91 7.80 -18.33
CA LEU A 76 -2.20 7.69 -19.03
C LEU A 76 -3.22 8.71 -18.52
N ASN A 77 -3.16 9.09 -17.25
CA ASN A 77 -3.99 10.14 -16.66
C ASN A 77 -3.43 11.57 -16.86
N GLY A 78 -2.42 11.74 -17.72
CA GLY A 78 -1.87 13.04 -18.09
C GLY A 78 -1.21 13.81 -16.94
N LYS A 79 -0.57 13.09 -15.99
CA LYS A 79 0.03 13.70 -14.80
C LYS A 79 1.43 14.30 -15.02
N GLY A 80 2.03 14.10 -16.19
CA GLY A 80 3.35 14.62 -16.55
C GLY A 80 4.01 13.77 -17.63
N THR A 81 5.26 14.09 -17.97
CA THR A 81 6.11 13.22 -18.78
C THR A 81 6.55 11.99 -17.98
N VAL A 82 7.09 10.98 -18.67
CA VAL A 82 7.61 9.77 -18.02
C VAL A 82 8.72 10.11 -17.03
N GLU A 83 9.57 11.08 -17.38
CA GLU A 83 10.69 11.53 -16.54
C GLU A 83 10.19 12.23 -15.26
N GLU A 84 9.23 13.15 -15.39
CA GLU A 84 8.63 13.85 -14.24
C GLU A 84 7.92 12.88 -13.28
N ILE A 85 7.26 11.87 -13.84
CA ILE A 85 6.57 10.82 -13.08
C ILE A 85 7.57 9.93 -12.35
N ALA A 86 8.69 9.57 -12.99
CA ALA A 86 9.74 8.79 -12.35
C ALA A 86 10.37 9.53 -11.15
N GLU A 87 10.64 10.83 -11.29
CA GLU A 87 11.11 11.66 -10.18
C GLU A 87 10.08 11.72 -9.04
N THR A 88 8.80 11.87 -9.40
CA THR A 88 7.70 11.89 -8.43
C THR A 88 7.54 10.53 -7.73
N ALA A 89 7.79 9.42 -8.43
CA ALA A 89 7.71 8.07 -7.86
C ALA A 89 8.76 7.88 -6.75
N GLU A 90 10.00 8.32 -6.98
CA GLU A 90 11.06 8.31 -5.97
C GLU A 90 10.80 9.28 -4.80
N TYR A 91 10.15 10.40 -5.06
CA TYR A 91 9.64 11.27 -3.99
C TYR A 91 8.58 10.56 -3.14
N ASN A 92 7.56 9.98 -3.77
CA ASN A 92 6.47 9.27 -3.09
C ASN A 92 7.02 8.11 -2.23
N LYS A 93 7.94 7.31 -2.78
CA LYS A 93 8.61 6.22 -2.06
C LYS A 93 9.28 6.71 -0.77
N ARG A 94 10.07 7.79 -0.84
CA ARG A 94 10.73 8.38 0.34
C ARG A 94 9.72 8.87 1.38
N CYS A 95 8.62 9.48 0.94
CA CYS A 95 7.55 9.90 1.83
C CYS A 95 6.88 8.71 2.54
N PHE A 96 6.59 7.63 1.82
CA PHE A 96 5.98 6.43 2.39
C PHE A 96 6.89 5.72 3.40
N GLN A 97 8.21 5.68 3.14
CA GLN A 97 9.20 5.24 4.11
C GLN A 97 9.20 6.14 5.36
N GLY A 98 9.17 7.47 5.18
CA GLY A 98 9.09 8.43 6.29
C GLY A 98 7.82 8.34 7.13
N LEU A 99 6.73 7.78 6.58
CA LEU A 99 5.48 7.50 7.29
C LEU A 99 5.52 6.18 8.08
N GLY A 100 6.61 5.42 8.00
CA GLY A 100 6.87 4.27 8.88
C GLY A 100 6.57 2.89 8.31
N LEU A 101 6.43 2.76 6.99
CA LEU A 101 6.53 1.45 6.33
C LEU A 101 7.93 0.87 6.52
N ALA A 102 8.03 -0.40 6.91
CA ALA A 102 9.32 -1.02 7.19
C ALA A 102 10.15 -1.25 5.92
N ASP A 103 11.44 -1.47 6.09
CA ASP A 103 12.43 -1.61 5.01
C ASP A 103 12.18 -2.82 4.09
N ASP A 104 11.45 -3.83 4.56
CA ASP A 104 11.06 -5.02 3.79
C ASP A 104 9.85 -4.79 2.86
N THR A 105 9.29 -3.57 2.85
CA THR A 105 8.24 -3.16 1.92
C THR A 105 8.74 -3.18 0.48
N GLU A 106 8.04 -3.89 -0.39
CA GLU A 106 8.40 -4.04 -1.79
C GLU A 106 7.76 -2.93 -2.63
N TYR A 107 8.56 -2.02 -3.16
CA TYR A 107 8.10 -0.96 -4.09
C TYR A 107 8.28 -1.43 -5.53
N ILE A 108 7.18 -1.47 -6.28
CA ILE A 108 7.14 -1.97 -7.66
C ILE A 108 6.75 -0.80 -8.56
N LEU A 109 7.58 -0.49 -9.56
CA LEU A 109 7.24 0.49 -10.59
C LEU A 109 6.36 -0.18 -11.64
N GLY A 110 5.24 0.44 -12.02
CA GLY A 110 4.30 -0.16 -12.99
C GLY A 110 4.93 -0.50 -14.34
N SER A 111 5.88 0.31 -14.80
CA SER A 111 6.67 0.08 -16.02
C SER A 111 7.80 -0.94 -15.89
N SER A 112 8.08 -1.45 -14.69
CA SER A 112 9.21 -2.38 -14.46
C SER A 112 8.87 -3.86 -14.68
N ILE A 113 7.64 -4.16 -15.10
CA ILE A 113 7.12 -5.51 -15.39
C ILE A 113 7.17 -5.79 -16.89
#